data_AF-A0A286FRH4-F1
#
_entry.id   AF-A0A286FRH4-F1
#
_cell.length_a   1.000
_cell.length_b   1.000
_cell.length_c   1.000
_cell.angle_alpha   90.00
_cell.angle_beta   90.00
_cell.angle_gamma   90.00
#
_symmetry.space_group_name_H-M   'P 1'
#
loop_
_entity.id
_entity.type
_entity.pdbx_description
1 polymer ?
#
loop_
_entity_poly.entity_id
_entity_poly.type
_entity_poly.pdbx_seq_one_letter_code
_entity_poly.pdbx_strand_id
1 'polypeptide(L)'
;MRTWLEGLFRKGRPRTADETSLESRAVSSPEDAAVGRAEISPEERAVLLVGILDDPAAREDEKDDAAGYLEDFSGPLVESGLIRTIRAEDFTSVLAQMCAESLGGIWARTGRVDPAFMAELRGPAKDEVFGILGVRAPHLLPPNAL
;
A
#
# COMPACT_ATOMS: atom_id res chain seq x y z
N MET A 1 -9.94 9.58 -18.90
CA MET A 1 -9.56 8.25 -18.41
C MET A 1 -9.59 8.28 -16.87
N ARG A 2 -10.74 8.01 -16.22
CA ARG A 2 -10.93 8.25 -14.77
C ARG A 2 -12.00 7.34 -14.12
N THR A 3 -11.96 6.03 -14.31
CA THR A 3 -12.96 5.11 -13.70
C THR A 3 -12.38 3.86 -13.04
N TRP A 4 -11.06 3.67 -13.09
CA TRP A 4 -10.40 2.50 -12.49
C TRP A 4 -9.90 2.72 -11.06
N LEU A 5 -9.54 3.97 -10.68
CA LEU A 5 -9.02 4.29 -9.34
C LEU A 5 -10.07 4.06 -8.24
N GLU A 6 -11.33 4.38 -8.48
CA GLU A 6 -12.43 4.13 -7.51
C GLU A 6 -12.62 2.63 -7.19
N GLY A 7 -12.14 1.74 -8.08
CA GLY A 7 -12.21 0.30 -7.88
C GLY A 7 -11.12 -0.26 -6.97
N LEU A 8 -9.95 0.39 -6.90
CA LEU A 8 -8.78 -0.08 -6.17
C LEU A 8 -8.89 0.15 -4.65
N PHE A 9 -9.67 1.16 -4.25
CA PHE A 9 -9.78 1.63 -2.86
C PHE A 9 -10.99 1.05 -2.09
N ARG A 10 -11.74 0.12 -2.69
CA ARG A 10 -12.90 -0.50 -2.03
C ARG A 10 -12.45 -1.61 -1.08
N LYS A 11 -12.21 -1.25 0.18
CA LYS A 11 -11.96 -2.16 1.31
C LYS A 11 -13.03 -3.27 1.39
N GLY A 12 -12.65 -4.49 1.07
CA GLY A 12 -13.49 -5.67 1.23
C GLY A 12 -13.82 -5.90 2.71
N ARG A 13 -15.08 -5.67 3.09
CA ARG A 13 -15.60 -6.02 4.41
C ARG A 13 -15.80 -7.55 4.45
N PRO A 14 -15.38 -8.28 5.50
CA PRO A 14 -15.70 -9.70 5.59
C PRO A 14 -17.21 -9.85 5.76
N ARG A 15 -17.86 -10.50 4.80
CA ARG A 15 -19.28 -10.83 4.86
C ARG A 15 -19.40 -12.09 5.74
N THR A 16 -19.86 -11.92 6.97
CA THR A 16 -20.34 -13.02 7.80
C THR A 16 -21.56 -13.64 7.13
N ALA A 17 -21.49 -14.95 6.90
CA ALA A 17 -22.60 -15.75 6.43
C ALA A 17 -23.70 -15.79 7.50
N ASP A 18 -24.91 -15.45 7.10
CA ASP A 18 -26.10 -16.20 7.53
C ASP A 18 -27.15 -16.07 6.42
N GLU A 19 -27.49 -17.21 5.83
CA GLU A 19 -28.54 -17.35 4.83
C GLU A 19 -29.90 -17.34 5.53
N THR A 20 -30.91 -16.73 4.91
CA THR A 20 -32.20 -17.41 4.72
C THR A 20 -33.12 -16.65 3.76
N SER A 21 -33.53 -17.37 2.71
CA SER A 21 -34.88 -17.41 2.13
C SER A 21 -35.49 -16.20 1.41
N LEU A 22 -35.52 -16.32 0.06
CA LEU A 22 -36.72 -16.53 -0.79
C LEU A 22 -36.72 -15.67 -2.08
N GLU A 23 -36.57 -16.39 -3.19
CA GLU A 23 -37.23 -16.26 -4.50
C GLU A 23 -37.61 -14.88 -5.04
N SER A 24 -37.07 -14.54 -6.23
CA SER A 24 -37.89 -14.49 -7.45
C SER A 24 -37.09 -14.15 -8.71
N ARG A 25 -37.23 -15.03 -9.71
CA ARG A 25 -37.16 -14.81 -11.16
C ARG A 25 -35.79 -14.51 -11.78
N ALA A 26 -35.18 -15.60 -12.22
CA ALA A 26 -34.31 -15.64 -13.37
C ALA A 26 -34.97 -14.97 -14.59
N VAL A 27 -34.32 -13.93 -15.09
CA VAL A 27 -34.26 -13.63 -16.53
C VAL A 27 -32.77 -13.67 -16.85
N SER A 28 -32.30 -14.83 -17.27
CA SER A 28 -30.96 -15.00 -17.82
C SER A 28 -30.96 -14.44 -19.24
N SER A 29 -30.37 -13.26 -19.43
CA SER A 29 -29.83 -12.89 -20.75
C SER A 29 -28.44 -13.53 -20.87
N PRO A 30 -28.15 -14.30 -21.93
CA PRO A 30 -26.86 -14.98 -22.11
C PRO A 30 -25.70 -14.03 -22.50
N GLU A 31 -25.95 -12.72 -22.53
CA GLU A 31 -25.01 -11.68 -22.96
C GLU A 31 -24.33 -10.91 -21.80
N ASP A 32 -24.81 -11.06 -20.55
CA ASP A 32 -24.19 -10.43 -19.36
C ASP A 32 -23.12 -11.29 -18.67
N ALA A 33 -22.90 -12.52 -19.14
CA ALA A 33 -21.91 -13.44 -18.57
C ALA A 33 -20.45 -13.16 -18.99
N ALA A 34 -20.21 -12.10 -19.79
CA ALA A 34 -18.93 -11.83 -20.44
C ALA A 34 -18.26 -10.50 -20.03
N VAL A 35 -18.57 -9.95 -18.85
CA VAL A 35 -17.69 -8.96 -18.20
C VAL A 35 -17.36 -9.46 -16.80
N GLY A 36 -16.65 -10.59 -16.73
CA GLY A 36 -15.79 -10.84 -15.59
C GLY A 36 -14.84 -9.65 -15.52
N ARG A 37 -15.11 -8.70 -14.62
CA ARG A 37 -14.18 -7.61 -14.29
C ARG A 37 -12.89 -8.32 -13.90
N ALA A 38 -11.92 -8.37 -14.80
CA ALA A 38 -10.67 -9.06 -14.55
C ALA A 38 -10.13 -8.52 -13.23
N GLU A 39 -10.11 -9.37 -12.20
CA GLU A 39 -9.58 -9.00 -10.90
C GLU A 39 -8.10 -8.72 -11.13
N ILE A 40 -7.69 -7.47 -10.97
CA ILE A 40 -6.30 -7.06 -11.13
C ILE A 40 -5.48 -7.92 -10.14
N SER A 41 -4.48 -8.61 -10.64
CA SER A 41 -3.63 -9.44 -9.79
C SER A 41 -2.91 -8.57 -8.75
N PRO A 42 -2.49 -9.13 -7.59
CA PRO A 42 -1.75 -8.37 -6.59
C PRO A 42 -0.48 -7.71 -7.15
N GLU A 43 0.20 -8.37 -8.07
CA GLU A 43 1.41 -7.87 -8.73
C GLU A 43 1.10 -6.66 -9.61
N GLU A 44 0.05 -6.74 -10.44
CA GLU A 44 -0.40 -5.61 -11.26
C GLU A 44 -0.89 -4.44 -10.39
N ARG A 45 -1.56 -4.72 -9.26
CA ARG A 45 -1.96 -3.68 -8.29
C ARG A 45 -0.74 -2.96 -7.72
N ALA A 46 0.29 -3.69 -7.31
CA ALA A 46 1.53 -3.08 -6.80
C ALA A 46 2.20 -2.18 -7.84
N VAL A 47 2.25 -2.62 -9.11
CA VAL A 47 2.78 -1.81 -10.22
C VAL A 47 1.99 -0.51 -10.39
N LEU A 48 0.65 -0.58 -10.37
CA LEU A 48 -0.19 0.61 -10.50
C LEU A 48 0.00 1.60 -9.36
N LEU A 49 0.06 1.11 -8.11
CA LEU A 49 0.23 1.96 -6.93
C LEU A 49 1.60 2.66 -6.93
N VAL A 50 2.68 1.94 -7.26
CA VAL A 50 4.01 2.57 -7.44
C VAL A 50 3.98 3.58 -8.59
N GLY A 51 3.28 3.28 -9.68
CA GLY A 51 3.09 4.20 -10.80
C GLY A 51 2.41 5.52 -10.41
N ILE A 52 1.47 5.50 -9.45
CA ILE A 52 0.83 6.71 -8.91
C ILE A 52 1.84 7.57 -8.13
N LEU A 53 2.70 6.95 -7.33
CA LEU A 53 3.74 7.68 -6.59
C LEU A 53 4.74 8.37 -7.54
N ASP A 54 5.14 7.66 -8.60
CA ASP A 54 6.11 8.15 -9.59
C ASP A 54 5.50 9.20 -10.57
N ASP A 55 4.16 9.33 -10.65
CA ASP A 55 3.50 10.28 -11.53
C ASP A 55 3.49 11.71 -10.93
N PRO A 56 4.19 12.70 -11.51
CA PRO A 56 4.15 14.08 -11.03
C PRO A 56 2.79 14.76 -11.22
N ALA A 57 1.92 14.22 -12.09
CA ALA A 57 0.58 14.75 -12.34
C ALA A 57 -0.52 14.10 -11.48
N ALA A 58 -0.21 13.02 -10.75
CA ALA A 58 -1.13 12.42 -9.80
C ALA A 58 -1.45 13.39 -8.65
N ARG A 59 -2.71 13.38 -8.20
CA ARG A 59 -3.14 14.25 -7.11
C ARG A 59 -2.52 13.80 -5.79
N GLU A 60 -2.38 14.73 -4.86
CA GLU A 60 -1.85 14.46 -3.52
C GLU A 60 -2.63 13.34 -2.79
N ASP A 61 -3.96 13.39 -2.82
CA ASP A 61 -4.81 12.37 -2.19
C ASP A 61 -4.66 10.98 -2.84
N GLU A 62 -4.45 10.92 -4.15
CA GLU A 62 -4.18 9.66 -4.85
C GLU A 62 -2.82 9.06 -4.43
N LYS A 63 -1.82 9.92 -4.19
CA LYS A 63 -0.49 9.50 -3.73
C LYS A 63 -0.51 9.04 -2.29
N ASP A 64 -1.23 9.75 -1.42
CA ASP A 64 -1.38 9.38 -0.01
C ASP A 64 -2.10 8.03 0.12
N ASP A 65 -3.19 7.85 -0.62
CA ASP A 65 -3.88 6.57 -0.71
C ASP A 65 -2.91 5.48 -1.22
N ALA A 66 -2.21 5.73 -2.34
CA ALA A 66 -1.27 4.78 -2.90
C ALA A 66 -0.17 4.37 -1.91
N ALA A 67 0.40 5.33 -1.19
CA ALA A 67 1.40 5.09 -0.16
C ALA A 67 0.88 4.13 0.90
N GLY A 68 -0.31 4.39 1.46
CA GLY A 68 -0.91 3.53 2.49
C GLY A 68 -1.24 2.12 2.00
N TYR A 69 -1.80 1.97 0.79
CA TYR A 69 -2.11 0.63 0.25
C TYR A 69 -0.87 -0.20 -0.06
N LEU A 70 0.28 0.43 -0.31
CA LEU A 70 1.52 -0.30 -0.59
C LEU A 70 2.03 -1.10 0.61
N GLU A 71 1.61 -0.79 1.85
CA GLU A 71 1.97 -1.57 3.04
C GLU A 71 1.64 -3.06 2.87
N ASP A 72 0.53 -3.41 2.20
CA ASP A 72 0.09 -4.81 2.02
C ASP A 72 0.94 -5.61 1.01
N PHE A 73 1.80 -4.95 0.26
CA PHE A 73 2.64 -5.57 -0.77
C PHE A 73 4.09 -5.66 -0.29
N SER A 74 4.91 -6.48 -0.94
CA SER A 74 6.33 -6.58 -0.62
C SER A 74 7.15 -6.90 -1.86
N GLY A 75 8.46 -6.67 -1.77
CA GLY A 75 9.40 -6.97 -2.83
C GLY A 75 10.05 -5.73 -3.44
N PRO A 76 11.07 -5.93 -4.30
CA PRO A 76 11.99 -4.87 -4.69
C PRO A 76 11.32 -3.66 -5.34
N LEU A 77 10.27 -3.88 -6.14
CA LEU A 77 9.54 -2.79 -6.81
C LEU A 77 8.90 -1.84 -5.80
N VAL A 78 8.17 -2.40 -4.83
CA VAL A 78 7.42 -1.63 -3.82
C VAL A 78 8.38 -0.89 -2.91
N GLU A 79 9.35 -1.61 -2.34
CA GLU A 79 10.33 -1.01 -1.42
C GLU A 79 11.14 0.08 -2.14
N SER A 80 11.60 -0.15 -3.38
CA SER A 80 12.32 0.87 -4.13
C SER A 80 11.44 2.08 -4.47
N GLY A 81 10.15 1.87 -4.75
CA GLY A 81 9.18 2.96 -4.98
C GLY A 81 9.03 3.85 -3.75
N LEU A 82 8.73 3.25 -2.60
CA LEU A 82 8.60 3.96 -1.32
C LEU A 82 9.88 4.71 -0.95
N ILE A 83 11.03 4.06 -1.07
CA ILE A 83 12.35 4.66 -0.77
C ILE A 83 12.63 5.87 -1.69
N ARG A 84 12.34 5.76 -2.99
CA ARG A 84 12.52 6.88 -3.92
C ARG A 84 11.64 8.06 -3.53
N THR A 85 10.37 7.82 -3.21
CA THR A 85 9.44 8.88 -2.80
C THR A 85 9.90 9.54 -1.51
N ILE A 86 10.27 8.77 -0.48
CA ILE A 86 10.77 9.32 0.79
C ILE A 86 11.97 10.26 0.56
N ARG A 87 12.91 9.87 -0.32
CA ARG A 87 14.07 10.69 -0.67
C ARG A 87 13.69 11.94 -1.46
N ALA A 88 12.79 11.82 -2.43
CA ALA A 88 12.32 12.94 -3.26
C ALA A 88 11.61 14.02 -2.41
N GLU A 89 10.91 13.57 -1.38
CA GLU A 89 10.16 14.39 -0.42
C GLU A 89 11.02 14.87 0.78
N ASP A 90 12.35 14.71 0.69
CA ASP A 90 13.34 15.05 1.72
C ASP A 90 12.94 14.63 3.14
N PHE A 91 12.36 13.42 3.27
CA PHE A 91 12.08 12.76 4.56
C PHE A 91 11.09 13.49 5.49
N THR A 92 10.49 14.61 5.06
CA THR A 92 9.77 15.53 5.96
C THR A 92 8.31 15.76 5.57
N SER A 93 7.94 15.55 4.31
CA SER A 93 6.55 15.75 3.89
C SER A 93 5.59 14.71 4.48
N VAL A 94 4.28 14.96 4.38
CA VAL A 94 3.23 14.00 4.78
C VAL A 94 3.33 12.74 3.92
N LEU A 95 3.52 12.89 2.61
CA LEU A 95 3.69 11.76 1.70
C LEU A 95 4.93 10.92 2.07
N ALA A 96 6.03 11.57 2.48
CA ALA A 96 7.22 10.86 2.98
C ALA A 96 6.92 10.03 4.23
N GLN A 97 6.17 10.58 5.18
CA GLN A 97 5.74 9.88 6.40
C GLN A 97 4.85 8.68 6.08
N MET A 98 3.85 8.85 5.21
CA MET A 98 2.96 7.76 4.77
C MET A 98 3.73 6.62 4.09
N CYS A 99 4.68 6.98 3.22
CA CYS A 99 5.56 5.99 2.57
C CYS A 99 6.46 5.28 3.58
N ALA A 100 6.97 6.03 4.57
CA ALA A 100 7.85 5.52 5.62
C ALA A 100 7.11 4.58 6.59
N GLU A 101 5.89 4.92 7.00
CA GLU A 101 5.01 4.06 7.79
C GLU A 101 4.80 2.72 7.08
N SER A 102 4.43 2.77 5.79
CA SER A 102 4.20 1.58 4.96
C SER A 102 5.46 0.74 4.80
N LEU A 103 6.61 1.37 4.55
CA LEU A 103 7.90 0.67 4.49
C LEU A 103 8.26 -0.01 5.82
N GLY A 104 8.04 0.67 6.95
CA GLY A 104 8.19 0.10 8.27
C GLY A 104 7.29 -1.13 8.49
N GLY A 105 6.04 -1.08 8.02
CA GLY A 105 5.10 -2.19 8.07
C GLY A 105 5.56 -3.39 7.23
N ILE A 106 6.07 -3.14 6.03
CA ILE A 106 6.64 -4.18 5.15
C ILE A 106 7.86 -4.83 5.80
N TRP A 107 8.78 -4.05 6.34
CA TRP A 107 9.97 -4.57 7.01
C TRP A 107 9.62 -5.38 8.26
N ALA A 108 8.67 -4.91 9.07
CA ALA A 108 8.18 -5.65 10.21
C ALA A 108 7.59 -7.01 9.82
N ARG A 109 6.77 -7.04 8.76
CA ARG A 109 6.13 -8.27 8.27
C ARG A 109 7.12 -9.25 7.63
N THR A 110 8.12 -8.73 6.93
CA THR A 110 9.10 -9.57 6.19
C THR A 110 10.33 -9.94 7.02
N GLY A 111 10.54 -9.32 8.19
CA GLY A 111 11.68 -9.56 9.05
C GLY A 111 13.01 -9.06 8.48
N ARG A 112 12.97 -8.14 7.51
CA ARG A 112 14.15 -7.66 6.78
C ARG A 112 14.09 -6.15 6.64
N VAL A 113 15.25 -5.51 6.73
CA VAL A 113 15.44 -4.07 6.53
C VAL A 113 16.53 -3.86 5.49
N ASP A 114 16.48 -2.75 4.76
CA ASP A 114 17.64 -2.24 4.03
C ASP A 114 18.51 -1.43 5.00
N PRO A 115 19.69 -1.95 5.42
CA PRO A 115 20.53 -1.24 6.40
C PRO A 115 21.13 0.05 5.84
N ALA A 116 21.34 0.15 4.52
CA ALA A 116 21.88 1.36 3.90
C ALA A 116 20.84 2.47 3.95
N PHE A 117 19.59 2.16 3.55
CA PHE A 117 18.51 3.15 3.63
C PHE A 117 18.11 3.47 5.08
N MET A 118 18.11 2.48 5.99
CA MET A 118 17.85 2.71 7.42
C MET A 118 18.79 3.76 8.02
N ALA A 119 20.05 3.81 7.58
CA ALA A 119 21.03 4.81 8.04
C ALA A 119 20.78 6.22 7.47
N GLU A 120 20.04 6.34 6.36
CA GLU A 120 19.69 7.63 5.75
C GLU A 120 18.46 8.29 6.39
N LEU A 121 17.60 7.48 7.04
CA LEU A 121 16.36 7.94 7.66
C LEU A 121 16.63 9.05 8.67
N ARG A 122 15.87 10.13 8.55
CA ARG A 122 15.93 11.33 9.39
C ARG A 122 14.56 11.98 9.47
N GLY A 123 14.39 12.86 10.47
CA GLY A 123 13.16 13.63 10.63
C GLY A 123 11.90 12.76 10.77
N PRO A 124 10.73 13.28 10.38
CA PRO A 124 9.45 12.59 10.55
C PRO A 124 9.40 11.19 9.90
N ALA A 125 9.99 10.98 8.73
CA ALA A 125 10.02 9.66 8.09
C ALA A 125 10.77 8.61 8.95
N LYS A 126 11.81 9.03 9.69
CA LYS A 126 12.48 8.14 10.65
C LYS A 126 11.55 7.77 11.79
N ASP A 127 10.85 8.75 12.35
CA ASP A 127 9.95 8.55 13.48
C ASP A 127 8.86 7.54 13.14
N GLU A 128 8.32 7.58 11.92
CA GLU A 128 7.33 6.61 11.45
C GLU A 128 7.89 5.19 11.34
N VAL A 129 9.01 5.01 10.62
CA VAL A 129 9.66 3.68 10.51
C VAL A 129 10.00 3.12 11.88
N PHE A 130 10.59 3.95 12.76
CA PHE A 130 11.04 3.52 14.08
C PHE A 130 9.86 3.23 15.00
N GLY A 131 8.78 4.02 14.92
CA GLY A 131 7.55 3.80 15.65
C GLY A 131 6.90 2.47 15.28
N ILE A 132 6.75 2.21 13.98
CA ILE A 132 6.18 0.95 13.49
C ILE A 132 7.05 -0.24 13.87
N LEU A 133 8.36 -0.18 13.64
CA LEU A 133 9.27 -1.27 14.00
C LEU A 133 9.35 -1.47 15.51
N GLY A 134 9.39 -0.41 16.31
CA GLY A 134 9.43 -0.50 17.77
C GLY A 134 8.23 -1.25 18.35
N VAL A 135 7.05 -1.10 17.74
CA VAL A 135 5.84 -1.82 18.13
C VAL A 135 5.78 -3.22 17.56
N ARG A 136 6.09 -3.39 16.26
CA ARG A 136 5.77 -4.63 15.51
C ARG A 136 6.97 -5.58 15.36
N ALA A 137 8.19 -5.08 15.34
CA ALA A 137 9.41 -5.85 15.14
C ALA A 137 10.66 -5.18 15.78
N PRO A 138 10.68 -4.98 17.11
CA PRO A 138 11.72 -4.17 17.78
C PRO A 138 13.15 -4.72 17.62
N HIS A 139 13.28 -6.01 17.33
CA HIS A 139 14.56 -6.67 17.06
C HIS A 139 15.21 -6.22 15.74
N LEU A 140 14.48 -5.55 14.85
CA LEU A 140 15.01 -4.97 13.60
C LEU A 140 15.58 -3.57 13.80
N LEU A 141 15.35 -2.94 14.95
CA LEU A 141 15.89 -1.63 15.25
C LEU A 141 17.39 -1.70 15.60
N PRO A 142 18.17 -0.66 15.27
CA PRO A 142 19.53 -0.52 15.77
C PRO A 142 19.57 -0.55 17.31
N PRO A 143 20.66 -1.06 17.95
CA PRO A 143 20.75 -1.21 19.41
C PRO A 143 20.52 0.05 20.26
N ASN A 144 20.64 1.25 19.66
CA ASN A 144 20.49 2.56 20.33
C ASN A 144 19.35 3.39 19.74
N ALA A 145 18.33 2.74 19.17
CA ALA A 145 17.22 3.39 18.46
C ALA A 145 16.07 3.86 19.35
N LEU A 146 16.06 3.48 20.63
CA LEU A 146 15.01 3.76 21.62
C LEU A 146 15.47 4.78 22.66
#